data_AF-A0A429MLM5-F1
#
_entry.id   AF-A0A429MLM5-F1
#
_cell.length_a   1.000
_cell.length_b   1.000
_cell.length_c   1.000
_cell.angle_alpha   90.00
_cell.angle_beta   90.00
_cell.angle_gamma   90.00
#
_symmetry.space_group_name_H-M   'P 1'
#
loop_
_entity.id
_entity.type
_entity.pdbx_description
1 polymer ?
#
loop_
_entity_poly.entity_id
_entity_poly.type
_entity_poly.pdbx_seq_one_letter_code
_entity_poly.pdbx_strand_id
1 'polypeptide(L)'
;MLKRSIAFALLAAAGHAYSADIEVTTTIDEDVDNTVCSLREAVELINKRNSSDSTVVASVKDGYHGCGNKDASSNIILQRDKEYTLNSRITITAPLTISTAKNDSTLVDTDQPGSHNATIKMAGTDQLFKIDDESVEKASFSVLLSDLNLQGAGANSKVLTGGLILNHEKLTIQNSRLTGGYANQGGVIYNQGFASKSDRTFGFVYIVNSLIQNNKAAQGGVIYSEQPLFLITQSVIRDNEVSNTSGSLFFSQDSFDDESTGEYVVQRAIGLSNSTVFHNKGGFITNVRDGMFVNNITMIKNDKGLFLEAPQGNASISNSILVGNTINCQANSTDKAIIQSNLVTTECNRNASVKVPNILYPANQKLIAGSTDEGVCDVASKDGLLCPFNTPKDSFLGFFKPR
;
A
#
# COMPACT_ATOMS: atom_id res chain seq x y z
N MET A 1 -22.76 -49.46 30.68
CA MET A 1 -23.88 -49.01 29.82
C MET A 1 -24.73 -48.03 30.61
N LEU A 2 -24.68 -46.75 30.28
CA LEU A 2 -25.77 -45.80 30.55
C LEU A 2 -25.59 -44.60 29.62
N LYS A 3 -26.45 -44.51 28.60
CA LYS A 3 -26.51 -43.38 27.67
C LYS A 3 -27.04 -42.16 28.43
N ARG A 4 -26.32 -41.04 28.40
CA ARG A 4 -26.86 -39.73 28.81
C ARG A 4 -26.97 -38.84 27.59
N SER A 5 -28.19 -38.72 27.11
CA SER A 5 -28.63 -37.73 26.14
C SER A 5 -28.47 -36.33 26.75
N ILE A 6 -27.66 -35.48 26.14
CA ILE A 6 -27.61 -34.06 26.46
C ILE A 6 -28.55 -33.36 25.48
N ALA A 7 -29.68 -32.88 26.01
CA ALA A 7 -30.60 -32.01 25.32
C ALA A 7 -29.97 -30.62 25.19
N PHE A 8 -29.81 -30.14 23.96
CA PHE A 8 -29.49 -28.74 23.69
C PHE A 8 -30.74 -27.89 24.00
N ALA A 9 -30.71 -27.20 25.13
CA ALA A 9 -31.65 -26.13 25.41
C ALA A 9 -31.24 -24.92 24.55
N LEU A 10 -32.14 -24.49 23.66
CA LEU A 10 -32.04 -23.20 22.95
C LEU A 10 -31.94 -22.07 23.98
N LEU A 11 -30.79 -21.40 24.02
CA LEU A 11 -30.68 -20.08 24.61
C LEU A 11 -31.09 -19.07 23.52
N ALA A 12 -32.30 -18.54 23.63
CA ALA A 12 -32.75 -17.39 22.86
C ALA A 12 -32.00 -16.15 23.36
N ALA A 13 -30.81 -15.91 22.83
CA ALA A 13 -30.19 -14.59 22.90
C ALA A 13 -30.89 -13.69 21.88
N ALA A 14 -31.38 -12.55 22.35
CA ALA A 14 -31.94 -11.51 21.50
C ALA A 14 -30.87 -11.10 20.45
N GLY A 15 -31.05 -11.57 19.23
CA GLY A 15 -30.19 -11.23 18.10
C GLY A 15 -30.35 -9.76 17.77
N HIS A 16 -29.34 -8.97 18.07
CA HIS A 16 -29.05 -7.84 17.21
C HIS A 16 -28.77 -8.45 15.84
N ALA A 17 -29.54 -8.08 14.83
CA ALA A 17 -29.32 -8.52 13.46
C ALA A 17 -27.99 -7.92 12.99
N TYR A 18 -26.88 -8.56 13.35
CA TYR A 18 -25.61 -8.30 12.71
C TYR A 18 -25.75 -8.81 11.27
N SER A 19 -25.57 -7.88 10.35
CA SER A 19 -25.44 -8.17 8.94
C SER A 19 -24.30 -9.18 8.75
N ALA A 20 -24.56 -10.30 8.07
CA ALA A 20 -23.55 -11.34 7.89
C ALA A 20 -22.53 -10.92 6.82
N ASP A 21 -21.25 -11.18 7.04
CA ASP A 21 -20.22 -10.90 6.04
C ASP A 21 -20.38 -11.83 4.81
N ILE A 22 -19.86 -11.39 3.65
CA ILE A 22 -19.92 -12.14 2.40
C ILE A 22 -18.70 -13.08 2.34
N GLU A 23 -18.93 -14.36 2.60
CA GLU A 23 -17.90 -15.40 2.52
C GLU A 23 -17.65 -15.83 1.08
N VAL A 24 -16.41 -15.72 0.60
CA VAL A 24 -16.03 -16.24 -0.72
C VAL A 24 -15.72 -17.73 -0.63
N THR A 25 -16.51 -18.54 -1.33
CA THR A 25 -16.47 -20.01 -1.23
C THR A 25 -15.77 -20.68 -2.40
N THR A 26 -15.43 -19.96 -3.47
CA THR A 26 -14.65 -20.48 -4.61
C THR A 26 -13.45 -19.58 -4.90
N THR A 27 -12.35 -20.20 -5.34
CA THR A 27 -11.12 -19.50 -5.78
C THR A 27 -11.12 -19.19 -7.28
N ILE A 28 -12.15 -19.64 -7.98
CA ILE A 28 -12.32 -19.46 -9.43
C ILE A 28 -12.89 -18.06 -9.69
N ASP A 29 -12.38 -17.42 -10.73
CA ASP A 29 -12.97 -16.20 -11.25
C ASP A 29 -14.17 -16.54 -12.15
N GLU A 30 -15.37 -16.30 -11.66
CA GLU A 30 -16.61 -16.55 -12.40
C GLU A 30 -17.69 -15.51 -12.06
N ASP A 31 -18.69 -15.45 -12.92
CA ASP A 31 -19.94 -14.72 -12.68
C ASP A 31 -21.06 -15.60 -13.25
N VAL A 32 -21.44 -16.62 -12.48
CA VAL A 32 -22.31 -17.72 -12.91
C VAL A 32 -23.32 -17.99 -11.81
N ASP A 33 -24.61 -17.94 -12.14
CA ASP A 33 -25.68 -18.25 -11.19
C ASP A 33 -25.61 -19.71 -10.69
N ASN A 34 -24.94 -19.90 -9.56
CA ASN A 34 -24.70 -21.18 -8.93
C ASN A 34 -24.72 -21.02 -7.39
N THR A 35 -24.35 -22.07 -6.65
CA THR A 35 -24.40 -22.07 -5.17
C THR A 35 -23.10 -21.65 -4.50
N VAL A 36 -22.05 -21.32 -5.26
CA VAL A 36 -20.77 -20.86 -4.73
C VAL A 36 -20.63 -19.35 -4.96
N CYS A 37 -19.90 -18.68 -4.08
CA CYS A 37 -19.63 -17.26 -4.18
C CYS A 37 -18.17 -17.04 -4.58
N SER A 38 -17.93 -16.43 -5.74
CA SER A 38 -16.61 -15.96 -6.17
C SER A 38 -16.34 -14.53 -5.68
N LEU A 39 -15.07 -14.12 -5.73
CA LEU A 39 -14.70 -12.73 -5.40
C LEU A 39 -15.37 -11.72 -6.35
N ARG A 40 -15.52 -12.07 -7.64
CA ARG A 40 -16.15 -11.20 -8.63
C ARG A 40 -17.62 -10.99 -8.32
N GLU A 41 -18.36 -12.05 -8.03
CA GLU A 41 -19.77 -11.98 -7.67
C GLU A 41 -19.99 -11.23 -6.35
N ALA A 42 -19.09 -11.41 -5.37
CA ALA A 42 -19.15 -10.68 -4.10
C ALA A 42 -19.01 -9.16 -4.28
N VAL A 43 -18.08 -8.72 -5.13
CA VAL A 43 -17.93 -7.29 -5.45
C VAL A 43 -19.12 -6.80 -6.28
N GLU A 44 -19.57 -7.57 -7.26
CA GLU A 44 -20.70 -7.20 -8.12
C GLU A 44 -22.00 -7.03 -7.31
N LEU A 45 -22.22 -7.89 -6.31
CA LEU A 45 -23.31 -7.75 -5.35
C LEU A 45 -23.29 -6.39 -4.64
N ILE A 46 -22.12 -5.99 -4.12
CA ILE A 46 -21.97 -4.73 -3.40
C ILE A 46 -22.17 -3.54 -4.34
N ASN A 47 -21.58 -3.58 -5.54
CA ASN A 47 -21.77 -2.53 -6.54
C ASN A 47 -23.26 -2.35 -6.88
N LYS A 48 -23.96 -3.45 -7.19
CA LYS A 48 -25.39 -3.42 -7.56
C LYS A 48 -26.28 -2.93 -6.41
N ARG A 49 -25.97 -3.29 -5.17
CA ARG A 49 -26.71 -2.80 -3.98
C ARG A 49 -26.56 -1.31 -3.74
N ASN A 50 -25.44 -0.73 -4.16
CA ASN A 50 -25.16 0.70 -4.02
C ASN A 50 -25.44 1.47 -5.32
N SER A 51 -26.08 0.83 -6.31
CA SER A 51 -26.50 1.50 -7.54
C SER A 51 -27.55 2.57 -7.26
N SER A 52 -27.48 3.67 -8.00
CA SER A 52 -28.55 4.68 -8.02
C SER A 52 -29.83 4.18 -8.69
N ASP A 53 -29.76 3.08 -9.44
CA ASP A 53 -30.93 2.47 -10.08
C ASP A 53 -31.62 1.48 -9.12
N SER A 54 -32.77 1.89 -8.60
CA SER A 54 -33.60 1.07 -7.69
C SER A 54 -34.00 -0.29 -8.27
N THR A 55 -34.05 -0.45 -9.59
CA THR A 55 -34.36 -1.74 -10.25
C THR A 55 -33.17 -2.70 -10.15
N VAL A 56 -31.94 -2.18 -10.29
CA VAL A 56 -30.70 -2.93 -10.08
C VAL A 56 -30.60 -3.35 -8.62
N VAL A 57 -30.84 -2.43 -7.68
CA VAL A 57 -30.83 -2.74 -6.24
C VAL A 57 -31.84 -3.84 -5.91
N ALA A 58 -33.06 -3.75 -6.44
CA ALA A 58 -34.09 -4.76 -6.22
C ALA A 58 -33.73 -6.14 -6.79
N SER A 59 -32.92 -6.20 -7.87
CA SER A 59 -32.51 -7.46 -8.50
C SER A 59 -31.56 -8.30 -7.65
N VAL A 60 -30.82 -7.68 -6.73
CA VAL A 60 -29.82 -8.33 -5.86
C VAL A 60 -30.21 -8.33 -4.38
N LYS A 61 -31.49 -8.03 -4.09
CA LYS A 61 -32.01 -7.92 -2.73
C LYS A 61 -31.83 -9.20 -1.93
N ASP A 62 -31.93 -10.37 -2.57
CA ASP A 62 -31.85 -11.67 -1.91
C ASP A 62 -30.46 -12.33 -2.03
N GLY A 63 -29.47 -11.62 -2.58
CA GLY A 63 -28.15 -12.15 -2.92
C GLY A 63 -27.86 -12.02 -4.42
N TYR A 64 -26.67 -12.45 -4.84
CA TYR A 64 -26.27 -12.47 -6.25
C TYR A 64 -25.35 -13.67 -6.49
N HIS A 65 -25.80 -14.59 -7.37
CA HIS A 65 -25.03 -15.75 -7.83
C HIS A 65 -24.27 -16.47 -6.70
N GLY A 66 -25.00 -16.96 -5.69
CA GLY A 66 -24.41 -17.64 -4.53
C GLY A 66 -23.81 -16.74 -3.45
N CYS A 67 -23.59 -15.44 -3.71
CA CYS A 67 -23.08 -14.49 -2.74
C CYS A 67 -24.18 -13.78 -1.94
N GLY A 68 -24.00 -13.75 -0.62
CA GLY A 68 -24.77 -12.91 0.31
C GLY A 68 -26.27 -13.16 0.34
N ASN A 69 -26.97 -12.33 1.10
CA ASN A 69 -28.43 -12.28 1.21
C ASN A 69 -28.86 -10.86 1.58
N LYS A 70 -30.16 -10.59 1.75
CA LYS A 70 -30.70 -9.25 2.08
C LYS A 70 -30.04 -8.54 3.27
N ASP A 71 -29.46 -9.30 4.18
CA ASP A 71 -28.82 -8.83 5.39
C ASP A 71 -27.29 -8.92 5.29
N ALA A 72 -26.70 -9.10 4.10
CA ALA A 72 -25.24 -9.19 3.96
C ALA A 72 -24.53 -7.83 3.99
N SER A 73 -23.36 -7.79 4.63
CA SER A 73 -22.58 -6.58 4.84
C SER A 73 -21.78 -6.19 3.59
N SER A 74 -21.04 -5.07 3.65
CA SER A 74 -20.05 -4.72 2.61
C SER A 74 -18.65 -5.27 2.91
N ASN A 75 -18.54 -6.31 3.73
CA ASN A 75 -17.29 -6.99 4.02
C ASN A 75 -17.24 -8.32 3.26
N ILE A 76 -16.17 -8.51 2.51
CA ILE A 76 -15.86 -9.74 1.77
C ILE A 76 -14.74 -10.46 2.51
N ILE A 77 -14.99 -11.72 2.86
CA ILE A 77 -14.06 -12.55 3.62
C ILE A 77 -13.48 -13.64 2.72
N LEU A 78 -12.14 -13.67 2.66
CA LEU A 78 -11.36 -14.67 1.95
C LEU A 78 -10.78 -15.70 2.91
N GLN A 79 -10.70 -16.95 2.49
CA GLN A 79 -10.12 -18.01 3.29
C GLN A 79 -8.59 -17.84 3.40
N ARG A 80 -8.06 -18.12 4.60
CA ARG A 80 -6.62 -18.10 4.89
C ARG A 80 -5.83 -18.95 3.91
N ASP A 81 -4.68 -18.43 3.50
CA ASP A 81 -3.69 -19.14 2.67
C ASP A 81 -4.22 -19.67 1.32
N LYS A 82 -5.36 -19.15 0.83
CA LYS A 82 -5.92 -19.49 -0.49
C LYS A 82 -5.48 -18.50 -1.57
N GLU A 83 -5.34 -18.99 -2.80
CA GLU A 83 -5.08 -18.19 -3.99
C GLU A 83 -6.37 -18.05 -4.81
N TYR A 84 -6.88 -16.83 -4.91
CA TYR A 84 -8.01 -16.41 -5.73
C TYR A 84 -7.47 -15.84 -7.03
N THR A 85 -7.72 -16.54 -8.13
CA THR A 85 -7.24 -16.12 -9.45
C THR A 85 -8.26 -15.18 -10.07
N LEU A 86 -7.81 -14.16 -10.82
CA LEU A 86 -8.62 -13.26 -11.63
C LEU A 86 -8.21 -13.38 -13.11
N ASN A 87 -9.18 -13.61 -13.99
CA ASN A 87 -8.99 -13.65 -15.44
C ASN A 87 -9.01 -12.24 -16.06
N SER A 88 -9.69 -11.30 -15.41
CA SER A 88 -9.78 -9.89 -15.80
C SER A 88 -9.96 -9.00 -14.57
N ARG A 89 -9.79 -7.67 -14.76
CA ARG A 89 -10.01 -6.71 -13.68
C ARG A 89 -11.40 -6.84 -13.04
N ILE A 90 -11.48 -6.53 -11.74
CA ILE A 90 -12.75 -6.30 -11.04
C ILE A 90 -12.90 -4.78 -10.84
N THR A 91 -14.07 -4.24 -11.18
CA THR A 91 -14.40 -2.83 -10.89
C THR A 91 -15.12 -2.75 -9.55
N ILE A 92 -14.68 -1.83 -8.69
CA ILE A 92 -15.29 -1.51 -7.41
C ILE A 92 -15.83 -0.09 -7.52
N THR A 93 -17.15 0.08 -7.37
CA THR A 93 -17.84 1.37 -7.51
C THR A 93 -18.54 1.79 -6.20
N ALA A 94 -18.27 1.08 -5.12
CA ALA A 94 -18.95 1.25 -3.84
C ALA A 94 -18.00 0.93 -2.66
N PRO A 95 -18.26 1.51 -1.47
CA PRO A 95 -17.44 1.22 -0.30
C PRO A 95 -17.52 -0.24 0.11
N LEU A 96 -16.36 -0.85 0.32
CA LEU A 96 -16.24 -2.24 0.77
C LEU A 96 -14.94 -2.51 1.52
N THR A 97 -14.92 -3.63 2.24
CA THR A 97 -13.71 -4.23 2.80
C THR A 97 -13.49 -5.60 2.17
N ILE A 98 -12.26 -5.90 1.76
CA ILE A 98 -11.82 -7.25 1.46
C ILE A 98 -10.76 -7.63 2.49
N SER A 99 -10.98 -8.73 3.21
CA SER A 99 -10.04 -9.20 4.20
C SER A 99 -9.92 -10.71 4.22
N THR A 100 -8.83 -11.20 4.81
CA THR A 100 -8.68 -12.61 5.10
C THR A 100 -9.38 -12.97 6.41
N ALA A 101 -10.02 -14.15 6.44
CA ALA A 101 -10.68 -14.71 7.60
C ALA A 101 -9.73 -14.77 8.81
N LYS A 102 -10.25 -14.41 9.97
CA LYS A 102 -9.53 -14.55 11.24
C LYS A 102 -9.47 -16.00 11.68
N ASN A 103 -8.55 -16.33 12.59
CA ASN A 103 -8.55 -17.64 13.23
C ASN A 103 -9.85 -17.83 14.03
N ASP A 104 -10.52 -18.97 13.85
CA ASP A 104 -11.76 -19.34 14.58
C ASP A 104 -11.47 -19.90 15.99
N SER A 105 -10.19 -19.94 16.39
CA SER A 105 -9.78 -20.37 17.72
C SER A 105 -10.19 -19.34 18.79
N THR A 106 -10.88 -19.80 19.83
CA THR A 106 -11.24 -19.00 21.03
C THR A 106 -10.05 -18.66 21.92
N LEU A 107 -8.84 -19.11 21.55
CA LEU A 107 -7.59 -18.80 22.23
C LEU A 107 -6.90 -17.67 21.46
N VAL A 108 -6.45 -16.65 22.19
CA VAL A 108 -5.76 -15.43 21.71
C VAL A 108 -5.04 -15.67 20.39
N ASP A 109 -5.42 -14.92 19.36
CA ASP A 109 -4.74 -14.94 18.07
C ASP A 109 -3.26 -14.57 18.27
N THR A 110 -2.38 -15.56 18.15
CA THR A 110 -0.93 -15.38 18.23
C THR A 110 -0.31 -15.10 16.87
N ASP A 111 -1.10 -15.15 15.79
CA ASP A 111 -0.60 -14.97 14.45
C ASP A 111 -0.21 -13.50 14.25
N GLN A 112 0.99 -13.27 13.73
CA GLN A 112 1.38 -11.91 13.37
C GLN A 112 0.52 -11.46 12.17
N PRO A 113 0.13 -10.17 12.10
CA PRO A 113 -0.54 -9.63 10.92
C PRO A 113 0.24 -9.97 9.65
N GLY A 114 -0.45 -10.25 8.55
CA GLY A 114 0.21 -10.57 7.28
C GLY A 114 0.71 -12.02 7.13
N SER A 115 0.60 -12.87 8.14
CA SER A 115 1.18 -14.23 8.13
C SER A 115 0.38 -15.26 7.32
N HIS A 116 -0.94 -15.11 7.24
CA HIS A 116 -1.86 -16.07 6.63
C HIS A 116 -2.73 -15.49 5.51
N ASN A 117 -2.21 -14.45 4.85
CA ASN A 117 -2.93 -13.69 3.85
C ASN A 117 -3.47 -14.58 2.71
N ALA A 118 -4.75 -14.41 2.39
CA ALA A 118 -5.27 -14.82 1.10
C ALA A 118 -4.53 -14.07 -0.02
N THR A 119 -4.32 -14.73 -1.14
CA THR A 119 -3.66 -14.18 -2.32
C THR A 119 -4.68 -13.90 -3.40
N ILE A 120 -4.73 -12.67 -3.91
CA ILE A 120 -5.52 -12.29 -5.08
C ILE A 120 -4.53 -12.07 -6.22
N LYS A 121 -4.68 -12.86 -7.28
CA LYS A 121 -3.68 -12.97 -8.34
C LYS A 121 -4.29 -12.81 -9.72
N MET A 122 -3.65 -11.99 -10.55
CA MET A 122 -4.02 -11.87 -11.95
C MET A 122 -3.44 -13.03 -12.76
N ALA A 123 -4.30 -13.87 -13.35
CA ALA A 123 -3.92 -14.80 -14.41
C ALA A 123 -4.03 -14.17 -15.81
N GLY A 124 -4.89 -13.16 -15.97
CA GLY A 124 -4.99 -12.37 -17.19
C GLY A 124 -3.79 -11.44 -17.40
N THR A 125 -3.96 -10.46 -18.28
CA THR A 125 -2.94 -9.41 -18.56
C THR A 125 -3.34 -8.04 -18.02
N ASP A 126 -4.32 -8.00 -17.13
CA ASP A 126 -4.95 -6.78 -16.65
C ASP A 126 -4.48 -6.40 -15.23
N GLN A 127 -4.98 -5.30 -14.68
CA GLN A 127 -4.89 -4.94 -13.26
C GLN A 127 -5.89 -5.75 -12.41
N LEU A 128 -5.63 -5.93 -11.11
CA LEU A 128 -6.55 -6.62 -10.20
C LEU A 128 -7.85 -5.83 -10.04
N PHE A 129 -7.73 -4.54 -9.73
CA PHE A 129 -8.88 -3.68 -9.40
C PHE A 129 -8.88 -2.35 -10.15
N LYS A 130 -10.08 -1.89 -10.52
CA LYS A 130 -10.37 -0.48 -10.80
C LYS A 130 -11.29 0.03 -9.69
N ILE A 131 -10.87 1.03 -8.93
CA ILE A 131 -11.66 1.62 -7.83
C ILE A 131 -12.05 3.03 -8.26
N ASP A 132 -13.29 3.18 -8.72
CA ASP A 132 -13.80 4.38 -9.37
C ASP A 132 -15.31 4.25 -9.58
N ASP A 133 -16.13 5.15 -9.00
CA ASP A 133 -17.57 5.23 -9.33
C ASP A 133 -17.86 6.08 -10.59
N GLU A 134 -16.81 6.52 -11.28
CA GLU A 134 -16.83 7.39 -12.46
C GLU A 134 -17.40 8.79 -12.18
N SER A 135 -17.66 9.12 -10.92
CA SER A 135 -18.04 10.45 -10.51
C SER A 135 -16.83 11.32 -10.23
N VAL A 136 -16.93 12.58 -10.65
CA VAL A 136 -15.99 13.64 -10.27
C VAL A 136 -16.62 14.66 -9.32
N GLU A 137 -17.92 14.52 -9.03
CA GLU A 137 -18.72 15.50 -8.28
C GLU A 137 -19.13 15.00 -6.89
N LYS A 138 -18.91 13.71 -6.60
CA LYS A 138 -19.23 13.11 -5.31
C LYS A 138 -18.01 13.13 -4.38
N ALA A 139 -18.25 12.92 -3.10
CA ALA A 139 -17.16 12.63 -2.19
C ALA A 139 -16.61 11.22 -2.45
N SER A 140 -15.29 11.06 -2.44
CA SER A 140 -14.66 9.76 -2.63
C SER A 140 -15.11 8.75 -1.58
N PHE A 141 -15.45 7.53 -2.01
CA PHE A 141 -15.76 6.42 -1.12
C PHE A 141 -14.49 5.68 -0.68
N SER A 142 -14.60 4.82 0.33
CA SER A 142 -13.46 4.12 0.93
C SER A 142 -13.46 2.63 0.64
N VAL A 143 -12.31 2.11 0.23
CA VAL A 143 -12.01 0.69 0.08
C VAL A 143 -10.89 0.30 1.03
N LEU A 144 -11.10 -0.77 1.78
CA LEU A 144 -10.09 -1.37 2.66
C LEU A 144 -9.69 -2.75 2.15
N LEU A 145 -8.40 -2.92 1.90
CA LEU A 145 -7.76 -4.19 1.57
C LEU A 145 -6.86 -4.61 2.74
N SER A 146 -7.25 -5.63 3.51
CA SER A 146 -6.57 -6.00 4.76
C SER A 146 -6.09 -7.45 4.75
N ASP A 147 -4.82 -7.66 5.11
CA ASP A 147 -4.26 -9.00 5.26
C ASP A 147 -4.32 -9.79 3.94
N LEU A 148 -3.88 -9.16 2.84
CA LEU A 148 -3.92 -9.74 1.49
C LEU A 148 -2.53 -9.80 0.86
N ASN A 149 -2.32 -10.78 -0.02
CA ASN A 149 -1.24 -10.73 -1.00
C ASN A 149 -1.85 -10.34 -2.34
N LEU A 150 -1.48 -9.18 -2.88
CA LEU A 150 -1.89 -8.74 -4.21
C LEU A 150 -0.77 -9.03 -5.19
N GLN A 151 -1.06 -9.90 -6.17
CA GLN A 151 -0.09 -10.36 -7.15
C GLN A 151 -0.53 -10.02 -8.57
N GLY A 152 0.21 -9.14 -9.24
CA GLY A 152 -0.05 -8.74 -10.62
C GLY A 152 0.41 -9.76 -11.65
N ALA A 153 0.14 -9.46 -12.92
CA ALA A 153 0.55 -10.29 -14.05
C ALA A 153 2.06 -10.26 -14.34
N GLY A 154 2.85 -9.46 -13.61
CA GLY A 154 4.26 -9.23 -13.88
C GLY A 154 4.47 -8.69 -15.30
N ALA A 155 5.56 -9.11 -15.96
CA ALA A 155 5.87 -8.69 -17.32
C ALA A 155 4.82 -9.10 -18.38
N ASN A 156 3.85 -9.96 -18.06
CA ASN A 156 2.74 -10.30 -18.95
C ASN A 156 1.63 -9.22 -18.94
N SER A 157 1.70 -8.24 -18.04
CA SER A 157 0.78 -7.11 -17.99
C SER A 157 0.78 -6.32 -19.30
N LYS A 158 -0.41 -5.91 -19.73
CA LYS A 158 -0.64 -5.01 -20.87
C LYS A 158 -1.23 -3.66 -20.45
N VAL A 159 -1.36 -3.41 -19.15
CA VAL A 159 -1.92 -2.15 -18.66
C VAL A 159 -0.91 -1.00 -18.75
N LEU A 160 -1.42 0.18 -19.06
CA LEU A 160 -0.62 1.40 -19.07
C LEU A 160 -0.54 2.03 -17.69
N THR A 161 -1.60 1.90 -16.89
CA THR A 161 -1.74 2.53 -15.58
C THR A 161 -2.11 1.49 -14.54
N GLY A 162 -1.44 1.53 -13.38
CA GLY A 162 -1.84 0.76 -12.19
C GLY A 162 -1.67 -0.74 -12.36
N GLY A 163 -0.43 -1.22 -12.27
CA GLY A 163 -0.12 -2.63 -12.53
C GLY A 163 -0.81 -3.63 -11.59
N LEU A 164 -1.24 -3.18 -10.40
CA LEU A 164 -2.20 -3.89 -9.56
C LEU A 164 -3.56 -3.18 -9.52
N ILE A 165 -3.56 -1.85 -9.34
CA ILE A 165 -4.77 -1.09 -9.05
C ILE A 165 -4.75 0.27 -9.77
N LEU A 166 -5.87 0.62 -10.41
CA LEU A 166 -6.21 2.01 -10.72
C LEU A 166 -7.16 2.50 -9.64
N ASN A 167 -6.79 3.59 -8.98
CA ASN A 167 -7.57 4.20 -7.90
C ASN A 167 -7.94 5.63 -8.24
N HIS A 168 -9.21 5.96 -8.11
CA HIS A 168 -9.75 7.32 -8.14
C HIS A 168 -10.44 7.68 -6.81
N GLU A 169 -10.35 6.81 -5.81
CA GLU A 169 -11.12 6.86 -4.57
C GLU A 169 -10.21 6.82 -3.33
N LYS A 170 -10.73 6.57 -2.13
CA LYS A 170 -9.88 6.36 -0.94
C LYS A 170 -9.53 4.90 -0.79
N LEU A 171 -8.26 4.56 -1.02
CA LEU A 171 -7.75 3.20 -0.90
C LEU A 171 -6.86 3.07 0.34
N THR A 172 -7.22 2.15 1.24
CA THR A 172 -6.35 1.71 2.33
C THR A 172 -5.91 0.27 2.11
N ILE A 173 -4.61 0.03 2.18
CA ILE A 173 -4.00 -1.29 2.15
C ILE A 173 -3.23 -1.50 3.45
N GLN A 174 -3.53 -2.58 4.18
CA GLN A 174 -2.84 -2.90 5.43
C GLN A 174 -2.43 -4.36 5.53
N ASN A 175 -1.32 -4.62 6.23
CA ASN A 175 -0.83 -5.97 6.54
C ASN A 175 -0.61 -6.84 5.28
N SER A 176 -0.23 -6.23 4.16
CA SER A 176 -0.34 -6.84 2.84
C SER A 176 0.98 -6.96 2.10
N ARG A 177 1.03 -7.84 1.10
CA ARG A 177 2.15 -7.94 0.15
C ARG A 177 1.71 -7.46 -1.23
N LEU A 178 2.45 -6.53 -1.82
CA LEU A 178 2.17 -5.94 -3.13
C LEU A 178 3.30 -6.30 -4.09
N THR A 179 3.01 -7.20 -5.02
CA THR A 179 4.06 -7.83 -5.85
C THR A 179 3.66 -8.03 -7.30
N GLY A 180 4.65 -8.08 -8.19
CA GLY A 180 4.44 -8.41 -9.60
C GLY A 180 3.58 -7.38 -10.34
N GLY A 181 3.46 -6.17 -9.80
CA GLY A 181 2.83 -5.06 -10.47
C GLY A 181 3.71 -4.55 -11.61
N TYR A 182 3.13 -4.42 -12.80
CA TYR A 182 3.84 -3.96 -14.00
C TYR A 182 2.94 -3.06 -14.85
N ALA A 183 3.37 -1.82 -15.11
CA ALA A 183 2.64 -0.85 -15.93
C ALA A 183 3.60 0.20 -16.52
N ASN A 184 3.10 1.13 -17.35
CA ASN A 184 3.87 2.30 -17.74
C ASN A 184 3.94 3.34 -16.61
N GLN A 185 2.80 3.58 -15.96
CA GLN A 185 2.64 4.50 -14.82
C GLN A 185 2.02 3.77 -13.63
N GLY A 186 2.74 3.71 -12.51
CA GLY A 186 2.22 3.09 -11.29
C GLY A 186 2.34 1.57 -11.36
N GLY A 187 3.51 1.03 -11.05
CA GLY A 187 3.76 -0.41 -11.07
C GLY A 187 2.80 -1.14 -10.15
N VAL A 188 2.53 -0.58 -8.97
CA VAL A 188 1.51 -1.07 -8.04
C VAL A 188 0.19 -0.32 -8.26
N ILE A 189 0.19 1.00 -8.04
CA ILE A 189 -1.01 1.83 -8.11
C ILE A 189 -0.81 3.02 -9.04
N TYR A 190 -1.81 3.28 -9.87
CA TYR A 190 -2.04 4.59 -10.46
C TYR A 190 -3.14 5.29 -9.67
N ASN A 191 -2.80 6.41 -9.04
CA ASN A 191 -3.70 7.20 -8.21
C ASN A 191 -4.10 8.48 -8.95
N GLN A 192 -5.36 8.53 -9.34
CA GLN A 192 -5.96 9.60 -10.13
C GLN A 192 -6.65 10.62 -9.22
N GLY A 193 -6.72 11.86 -9.68
CA GLY A 193 -7.52 12.91 -9.06
C GLY A 193 -6.67 14.02 -8.47
N PHE A 194 -7.29 15.20 -8.42
CA PHE A 194 -6.70 16.42 -7.91
C PHE A 194 -7.56 16.93 -6.75
N ALA A 195 -6.94 17.18 -5.61
CA ALA A 195 -7.58 17.82 -4.50
C ALA A 195 -7.77 19.32 -4.81
N SER A 196 -9.00 19.72 -5.15
CA SER A 196 -9.39 21.11 -5.41
C SER A 196 -10.29 21.67 -4.30
N LYS A 197 -10.37 23.01 -4.17
CA LYS A 197 -11.24 23.71 -3.20
C LYS A 197 -12.74 23.53 -3.43
N SER A 198 -13.17 23.18 -4.65
CA SER A 198 -14.56 22.81 -4.94
C SER A 198 -14.68 21.30 -4.81
N ASP A 199 -15.54 20.82 -3.91
CA ASP A 199 -15.76 19.40 -3.61
C ASP A 199 -15.77 18.52 -4.87
N ARG A 200 -14.80 17.60 -4.97
CA ARG A 200 -14.67 16.62 -6.07
C ARG A 200 -14.06 15.32 -5.56
N THR A 201 -14.34 14.23 -6.27
CA THR A 201 -13.68 12.94 -6.08
C THR A 201 -12.18 13.10 -6.35
N PHE A 202 -11.35 12.64 -5.42
CA PHE A 202 -9.92 12.50 -5.63
C PHE A 202 -9.40 11.20 -5.00
N GLY A 203 -8.40 10.62 -5.66
CA GLY A 203 -7.73 9.43 -5.19
C GLY A 203 -6.78 9.73 -4.03
N PHE A 204 -6.89 8.94 -2.96
CA PHE A 204 -5.91 8.94 -1.88
C PHE A 204 -5.50 7.52 -1.53
N VAL A 205 -4.20 7.29 -1.43
CA VAL A 205 -3.64 5.96 -1.13
C VAL A 205 -2.97 5.96 0.24
N TYR A 206 -3.45 5.11 1.13
CA TYR A 206 -2.79 4.81 2.41
C TYR A 206 -2.31 3.36 2.43
N ILE A 207 -0.99 3.16 2.59
CA ILE A 207 -0.40 1.83 2.74
C ILE A 207 0.32 1.76 4.09
N VAL A 208 -0.07 0.80 4.91
CA VAL A 208 0.48 0.61 6.26
C VAL A 208 0.89 -0.82 6.48
N ASN A 209 1.99 -1.02 7.22
CA ASN A 209 2.44 -2.34 7.64
C ASN A 209 2.46 -3.33 6.46
N SER A 210 3.14 -2.98 5.36
CA SER A 210 3.07 -3.76 4.13
C SER A 210 4.43 -3.96 3.47
N LEU A 211 4.56 -5.05 2.72
CA LEU A 211 5.74 -5.37 1.92
C LEU A 211 5.46 -5.04 0.45
N ILE A 212 6.25 -4.13 -0.10
CA ILE A 212 6.14 -3.69 -1.49
C ILE A 212 7.41 -4.12 -2.23
N GLN A 213 7.29 -5.13 -3.09
CA GLN A 213 8.47 -5.73 -3.72
C GLN A 213 8.24 -6.23 -5.14
N ASN A 214 9.30 -6.22 -5.95
CA ASN A 214 9.30 -6.76 -7.31
C ASN A 214 8.23 -6.15 -8.22
N ASN A 215 8.02 -4.83 -8.10
CA ASN A 215 7.13 -4.06 -8.98
C ASN A 215 7.95 -3.19 -9.94
N LYS A 216 7.39 -2.93 -11.12
CA LYS A 216 8.09 -2.21 -12.19
C LYS A 216 7.17 -1.26 -12.94
N ALA A 217 7.67 -0.05 -13.20
CA ALA A 217 7.05 0.86 -14.16
C ALA A 217 8.07 1.79 -14.83
N ALA A 218 7.64 2.48 -15.89
CA ALA A 218 8.46 3.54 -16.47
C ALA A 218 8.52 4.75 -15.52
N GLN A 219 7.40 5.09 -14.89
CA GLN A 219 7.31 6.13 -13.86
C GLN A 219 6.42 5.65 -12.72
N GLY A 220 6.78 5.93 -11.47
CA GLY A 220 6.02 5.43 -10.33
C GLY A 220 6.15 3.91 -10.22
N GLY A 221 7.35 3.38 -10.05
CA GLY A 221 7.60 1.92 -9.94
C GLY A 221 6.74 1.24 -8.87
N VAL A 222 6.28 2.01 -7.89
CA VAL A 222 5.25 1.63 -6.91
C VAL A 222 3.99 2.45 -7.14
N ILE A 223 4.00 3.75 -6.84
CA ILE A 223 2.85 4.64 -7.05
C ILE A 223 3.19 5.69 -8.09
N TYR A 224 2.32 5.83 -9.07
CA TYR A 224 2.18 7.06 -9.83
C TYR A 224 0.93 7.77 -9.33
N SER A 225 1.06 9.03 -8.95
CA SER A 225 -0.04 9.83 -8.44
C SER A 225 -0.08 11.17 -9.18
N GLU A 226 -1.27 11.61 -9.60
CA GLU A 226 -1.42 12.90 -10.29
C GLU A 226 -1.05 14.08 -9.39
N GLN A 227 -1.42 14.01 -8.11
CA GLN A 227 -0.93 14.87 -7.03
C GLN A 227 -0.27 14.04 -5.92
N PRO A 228 0.50 14.62 -4.97
CA PRO A 228 1.16 13.86 -3.89
C PRO A 228 0.18 13.35 -2.80
N LEU A 229 -0.89 12.65 -3.19
CA LEU A 229 -1.99 12.17 -2.36
C LEU A 229 -1.79 10.71 -1.94
N PHE A 230 -0.66 10.44 -1.27
CA PHE A 230 -0.38 9.12 -0.72
C PHE A 230 0.39 9.19 0.60
N LEU A 231 0.19 8.20 1.46
CA LEU A 231 1.00 7.98 2.66
C LEU A 231 1.39 6.52 2.78
N ILE A 232 2.69 6.29 2.90
CA ILE A 232 3.26 4.97 3.16
C ILE A 232 3.89 4.97 4.53
N THR A 233 3.47 4.04 5.40
CA THR A 233 4.02 3.96 6.74
C THR A 233 4.28 2.52 7.19
N GLN A 234 5.24 2.33 8.09
CA GLN A 234 5.51 1.04 8.71
C GLN A 234 5.78 -0.08 7.69
N SER A 235 6.38 0.25 6.54
CA SER A 235 6.43 -0.65 5.39
C SER A 235 7.87 -0.96 4.97
N VAL A 236 8.04 -2.05 4.24
CA VAL A 236 9.31 -2.41 3.60
C VAL A 236 9.14 -2.27 2.09
N ILE A 237 9.99 -1.44 1.49
CA ILE A 237 9.98 -1.15 0.05
C ILE A 237 11.31 -1.60 -0.54
N ARG A 238 11.29 -2.72 -1.26
CA ARG A 238 12.53 -3.34 -1.76
C ARG A 238 12.39 -3.93 -3.15
N ASP A 239 13.49 -3.99 -3.88
CA ASP A 239 13.56 -4.69 -5.16
C ASP A 239 12.52 -4.21 -6.20
N ASN A 240 12.10 -2.94 -6.13
CA ASN A 240 11.26 -2.32 -7.15
C ASN A 240 12.13 -1.62 -8.19
N GLU A 241 11.62 -1.48 -9.40
CA GLU A 241 12.36 -0.93 -10.53
C GLU A 241 11.59 0.21 -11.23
N VAL A 242 12.30 1.28 -11.55
CA VAL A 242 11.84 2.33 -12.45
C VAL A 242 12.71 2.32 -13.69
N SER A 243 12.10 2.16 -14.88
CA SER A 243 12.90 2.11 -16.11
C SER A 243 13.29 3.49 -16.64
N ASN A 244 12.59 4.57 -16.25
CA ASN A 244 13.04 5.95 -16.51
C ASN A 244 14.09 6.35 -15.48
N THR A 245 15.30 6.67 -15.92
CA THR A 245 16.39 7.05 -15.00
C THR A 245 16.14 8.33 -14.22
N SER A 246 15.27 9.21 -14.72
CA SER A 246 14.83 10.43 -14.02
C SER A 246 13.54 10.21 -13.23
N GLY A 247 13.01 8.98 -13.24
CA GLY A 247 11.77 8.63 -12.59
C GLY A 247 11.91 8.35 -11.10
N SER A 248 10.79 8.00 -10.47
CA SER A 248 10.74 7.64 -9.05
C SER A 248 9.83 6.45 -8.77
N LEU A 249 10.05 5.73 -7.65
CA LEU A 249 9.13 4.68 -7.19
C LEU A 249 7.79 5.26 -6.78
N PHE A 250 7.82 6.32 -5.98
CA PHE A 250 6.66 7.12 -5.58
C PHE A 250 6.75 8.44 -6.34
N PHE A 251 5.91 8.60 -7.35
CA PHE A 251 5.95 9.77 -8.20
C PHE A 251 4.68 10.58 -8.11
N SER A 252 4.85 11.89 -7.94
CA SER A 252 3.79 12.88 -8.01
C SER A 252 3.99 13.73 -9.27
N GLN A 253 3.04 13.67 -10.19
CA GLN A 253 3.11 14.40 -11.46
C GLN A 253 3.07 15.90 -11.23
N ASP A 254 2.01 16.37 -10.58
CA ASP A 254 1.76 17.77 -10.34
C ASP A 254 1.96 18.11 -8.85
N SER A 255 2.34 19.36 -8.60
CA SER A 255 2.35 19.94 -7.26
C SER A 255 0.94 20.39 -6.88
N PHE A 256 0.71 20.69 -5.60
CA PHE A 256 -0.46 21.48 -5.23
C PHE A 256 -0.39 22.87 -5.88
N ASP A 257 -1.53 23.33 -6.39
CA ASP A 257 -1.67 24.50 -7.26
C ASP A 257 -2.02 25.80 -6.52
N ASP A 258 -2.31 25.74 -5.22
CA ASP A 258 -2.65 26.91 -4.40
C ASP A 258 -1.89 26.97 -3.07
N GLU A 259 -2.04 28.08 -2.34
CA GLU A 259 -1.50 28.26 -0.99
C GLU A 259 -2.14 27.33 0.07
N SER A 260 -3.10 26.45 -0.30
CA SER A 260 -3.68 25.44 0.61
C SER A 260 -2.72 24.31 0.95
N THR A 261 -1.48 24.34 0.42
CA THR A 261 -0.34 23.65 1.04
C THR A 261 -0.38 23.83 2.56
N GLY A 262 -0.77 25.00 3.08
CA GLY A 262 -0.96 25.22 4.52
C GLY A 262 -1.93 24.25 5.21
N GLU A 263 -3.09 23.93 4.63
CA GLU A 263 -4.08 23.03 5.25
C GLU A 263 -3.69 21.55 5.13
N TYR A 264 -3.10 21.14 3.99
CA TYR A 264 -2.57 19.78 3.82
C TYR A 264 -1.30 19.54 4.66
N VAL A 265 -0.47 20.57 4.84
CA VAL A 265 0.71 20.56 5.73
C VAL A 265 0.29 20.40 7.21
N VAL A 266 -0.87 20.92 7.61
CA VAL A 266 -1.39 20.76 8.99
C VAL A 266 -1.79 19.31 9.27
N GLN A 267 -2.16 18.52 8.26
CA GLN A 267 -2.58 17.13 8.45
C GLN A 267 -1.44 16.09 8.48
N ARG A 268 -0.18 16.44 8.16
CA ARG A 268 0.96 15.48 8.14
C ARG A 268 0.59 14.12 7.50
N ALA A 269 -0.18 14.14 6.42
CA ALA A 269 -0.84 12.94 5.93
C ALA A 269 -0.33 12.47 4.57
N ILE A 270 0.78 13.01 4.05
CA ILE A 270 1.33 12.59 2.75
C ILE A 270 2.86 12.44 2.74
N GLY A 271 3.35 11.39 2.12
CA GLY A 271 4.76 11.05 2.00
C GLY A 271 5.10 9.68 2.60
N LEU A 272 6.27 9.58 3.23
CA LEU A 272 6.86 8.32 3.66
C LEU A 272 7.24 8.39 5.14
N SER A 273 6.89 7.36 5.91
CA SER A 273 7.28 7.31 7.32
C SER A 273 7.56 5.93 7.88
N ASN A 274 8.36 5.85 8.94
CA ASN A 274 8.57 4.61 9.72
C ASN A 274 8.89 3.38 8.84
N SER A 275 9.64 3.56 7.76
CA SER A 275 9.75 2.55 6.69
C SER A 275 11.20 2.25 6.34
N THR A 276 11.45 1.04 5.84
CA THR A 276 12.75 0.60 5.33
C THR A 276 12.71 0.53 3.81
N VAL A 277 13.68 1.16 3.13
CA VAL A 277 13.75 1.29 1.67
C VAL A 277 15.14 0.91 1.18
N PHE A 278 15.27 -0.19 0.43
CA PHE A 278 16.57 -0.66 -0.05
C PHE A 278 16.50 -1.51 -1.31
N HIS A 279 17.62 -1.65 -2.03
CA HIS A 279 17.76 -2.45 -3.25
C HIS A 279 16.81 -2.09 -4.41
N ASN A 280 16.18 -0.92 -4.36
CA ASN A 280 15.38 -0.42 -5.48
C ASN A 280 16.29 0.17 -6.58
N LYS A 281 15.88 0.03 -7.84
CA LYS A 281 16.74 0.25 -9.02
C LYS A 281 16.16 1.27 -10.01
N GLY A 282 17.07 1.91 -10.75
CA GLY A 282 16.80 2.71 -11.95
C GLY A 282 16.38 4.16 -11.68
N GLY A 283 15.60 4.43 -10.63
CA GLY A 283 15.09 5.77 -10.31
C GLY A 283 15.29 6.18 -8.85
N PHE A 284 14.81 7.38 -8.54
CA PHE A 284 14.68 7.88 -7.16
C PHE A 284 13.62 7.10 -6.39
N ILE A 285 13.68 7.15 -5.06
CA ILE A 285 12.59 6.64 -4.23
C ILE A 285 11.36 7.52 -4.38
N THR A 286 11.51 8.84 -4.26
CA THR A 286 10.39 9.77 -4.41
C THR A 286 10.86 11.13 -4.91
N ASN A 287 10.02 11.80 -5.71
CA ASN A 287 10.13 13.25 -5.90
C ASN A 287 9.37 13.95 -4.77
N VAL A 288 10.12 14.61 -3.89
CA VAL A 288 9.59 15.30 -2.71
C VAL A 288 9.05 16.65 -3.14
N ARG A 289 7.72 16.78 -3.11
CA ARG A 289 6.99 18.02 -3.38
C ARG A 289 6.68 18.76 -2.09
N ASP A 290 6.32 20.04 -2.22
CA ASP A 290 5.70 20.79 -1.12
C ASP A 290 4.47 20.04 -0.56
N GLY A 291 4.28 20.08 0.75
CA GLY A 291 3.25 19.33 1.49
C GLY A 291 3.69 17.95 1.97
N MET A 292 4.72 17.35 1.35
CA MET A 292 5.20 16.02 1.71
C MET A 292 6.11 16.02 2.94
N PHE A 293 6.04 14.94 3.72
CA PHE A 293 7.05 14.64 4.72
C PHE A 293 7.72 13.29 4.48
N VAL A 294 8.99 13.22 4.86
CA VAL A 294 9.77 11.99 4.89
C VAL A 294 10.33 11.86 6.30
N ASN A 295 9.83 10.92 7.10
CA ASN A 295 10.17 10.87 8.52
C ASN A 295 10.47 9.47 9.03
N ASN A 296 11.56 9.31 9.79
CA ASN A 296 11.90 8.03 10.40
C ASN A 296 12.01 6.89 9.37
N ILE A 297 12.76 7.13 8.29
CA ILE A 297 13.01 6.10 7.28
C ILE A 297 14.47 5.67 7.27
N THR A 298 14.71 4.40 6.93
CA THR A 298 16.04 3.89 6.58
C THR A 298 16.09 3.68 5.08
N MET A 299 16.77 4.55 4.35
CA MET A 299 16.89 4.54 2.88
C MET A 299 18.34 4.35 2.47
N ILE A 300 18.71 3.11 2.15
CA ILE A 300 20.10 2.73 1.87
C ILE A 300 20.16 1.75 0.71
N LYS A 301 21.30 1.65 0.02
CA LYS A 301 21.53 0.62 -1.01
C LYS A 301 20.52 0.65 -2.16
N ASN A 302 19.92 1.81 -2.43
CA ASN A 302 19.14 2.04 -3.64
C ASN A 302 20.01 2.66 -4.72
N ASP A 303 19.55 2.61 -5.96
CA ASP A 303 20.20 3.35 -7.03
C ASP A 303 20.16 4.87 -6.74
N LYS A 304 18.98 5.42 -6.48
CA LYS A 304 18.85 6.84 -6.08
C LYS A 304 17.89 7.01 -4.92
N GLY A 305 18.20 7.96 -4.04
CA GLY A 305 17.43 8.31 -2.86
C GLY A 305 16.34 9.32 -3.19
N LEU A 306 16.45 10.55 -2.72
CA LEU A 306 15.41 11.58 -2.87
C LEU A 306 15.69 12.54 -4.03
N PHE A 307 14.66 12.85 -4.81
CA PHE A 307 14.66 14.01 -5.70
C PHE A 307 13.88 15.15 -5.02
N LEU A 308 14.48 16.31 -4.80
CA LEU A 308 13.91 17.40 -4.00
C LEU A 308 13.34 18.48 -4.92
N GLU A 309 12.06 18.77 -4.76
CA GLU A 309 11.28 19.64 -5.63
C GLU A 309 10.21 20.42 -4.83
N ALA A 310 10.64 21.09 -3.76
CA ALA A 310 9.75 21.84 -2.85
C ALA A 310 10.06 23.35 -2.86
N PRO A 311 9.71 24.09 -3.92
CA PRO A 311 10.04 25.52 -4.05
C PRO A 311 9.40 26.44 -3.02
N GLN A 312 8.31 26.04 -2.36
CA GLN A 312 7.70 26.80 -1.28
C GLN A 312 8.36 26.54 0.08
N GLY A 313 9.20 25.50 0.19
CA GLY A 313 9.86 25.11 1.44
C GLY A 313 8.95 24.38 2.41
N ASN A 314 7.82 23.86 1.93
CA ASN A 314 6.78 23.18 2.70
C ASN A 314 6.98 21.65 2.67
N ALA A 315 8.20 21.18 2.47
CA ALA A 315 8.55 19.77 2.59
C ALA A 315 9.56 19.55 3.72
N SER A 316 9.34 18.52 4.53
CA SER A 316 10.22 18.20 5.66
C SER A 316 10.75 16.77 5.60
N ILE A 317 12.07 16.63 5.68
CA ILE A 317 12.76 15.35 5.75
C ILE A 317 13.50 15.27 7.09
N SER A 318 13.15 14.29 7.93
CA SER A 318 13.68 14.23 9.29
C SER A 318 13.82 12.83 9.89
N ASN A 319 14.65 12.71 10.91
CA ASN A 319 14.84 11.50 11.72
C ASN A 319 15.21 10.25 10.91
N SER A 320 15.88 10.42 9.77
CA SER A 320 16.09 9.37 8.77
C SER A 320 17.56 9.06 8.52
N ILE A 321 17.82 7.87 8.00
CA ILE A 321 19.13 7.43 7.48
C ILE A 321 19.05 7.47 5.96
N LEU A 322 19.74 8.42 5.32
CA LEU A 322 19.65 8.70 3.87
C LEU A 322 21.04 8.60 3.22
N VAL A 323 21.70 7.46 3.37
CA VAL A 323 23.10 7.27 2.97
C VAL A 323 23.33 5.94 2.28
N GLY A 324 24.44 5.81 1.55
CA GLY A 324 24.81 4.55 0.92
C GLY A 324 23.94 4.16 -0.28
N ASN A 325 23.23 5.11 -0.88
CA ASN A 325 22.64 4.99 -2.22
C ASN A 325 23.67 5.46 -3.27
N THR A 326 23.52 5.12 -4.55
CA THR A 326 24.43 5.65 -5.60
C THR A 326 24.35 7.18 -5.66
N ILE A 327 23.13 7.73 -5.53
CA ILE A 327 22.86 9.15 -5.30
C ILE A 327 21.93 9.26 -4.09
N ASN A 328 22.31 9.96 -3.02
CA ASN A 328 21.45 10.05 -1.83
C ASN A 328 20.37 11.13 -1.98
N CYS A 329 20.73 12.32 -2.43
CA CYS A 329 19.79 13.39 -2.76
C CYS A 329 20.21 14.12 -4.04
N GLN A 330 19.23 14.54 -4.81
CA GLN A 330 19.39 15.50 -5.89
C GLN A 330 18.29 16.56 -5.77
N ALA A 331 18.63 17.83 -5.91
CA ALA A 331 17.66 18.93 -5.80
C ALA A 331 17.46 19.62 -7.14
N ASN A 332 16.24 20.08 -7.40
CA ASN A 332 16.00 21.08 -8.43
C ASN A 332 16.61 22.44 -7.99
N SER A 333 16.71 23.41 -8.91
CA SER A 333 17.34 24.70 -8.62
C SER A 333 16.52 25.61 -7.68
N THR A 334 15.22 25.37 -7.56
CA THR A 334 14.29 26.19 -6.76
C THR A 334 13.96 25.58 -5.40
N ASP A 335 14.49 24.39 -5.11
CA ASP A 335 14.15 23.57 -3.95
C ASP A 335 14.52 24.26 -2.64
N LYS A 336 13.58 24.23 -1.70
CA LYS A 336 13.72 24.74 -0.34
C LYS A 336 13.32 23.72 0.72
N ALA A 337 13.28 22.43 0.38
CA ALA A 337 12.98 21.37 1.34
C ALA A 337 13.88 21.47 2.59
N ILE A 338 13.30 21.22 3.77
CA ILE A 338 14.00 21.28 5.05
C ILE A 338 14.46 19.87 5.42
N ILE A 339 15.77 19.66 5.48
CA ILE A 339 16.38 18.36 5.82
C ILE A 339 17.11 18.49 7.15
N GLN A 340 16.63 17.83 8.20
CA GLN A 340 17.12 18.04 9.57
C GLN A 340 17.04 16.79 10.45
N SER A 341 17.90 16.67 11.47
CA SER A 341 17.96 15.48 12.35
C SER A 341 18.15 14.14 11.61
N ASN A 342 18.88 14.13 10.50
CA ASN A 342 19.13 12.93 9.71
C ASN A 342 20.60 12.51 9.77
N LEU A 343 20.89 11.24 9.48
CA LEU A 343 22.22 10.79 9.04
C LEU A 343 22.28 10.90 7.51
N VAL A 344 23.17 11.75 6.99
CA VAL A 344 23.19 12.15 5.58
C VAL A 344 24.60 12.36 5.04
N THR A 345 24.72 12.46 3.73
CA THR A 345 25.88 13.02 3.01
C THR A 345 25.66 14.50 2.68
N THR A 346 26.71 15.19 2.20
CA THR A 346 26.70 16.64 1.98
C THR A 346 25.59 17.12 1.05
N GLU A 347 25.27 16.36 -0.02
CA GLU A 347 24.23 16.70 -0.99
C GLU A 347 22.82 16.74 -0.38
N CYS A 348 22.60 15.96 0.69
CA CYS A 348 21.36 15.93 1.44
C CYS A 348 21.34 16.93 2.62
N ASN A 349 22.47 17.54 2.99
CA ASN A 349 22.53 18.46 4.13
C ASN A 349 22.05 19.87 3.73
N ARG A 350 20.72 20.05 3.64
CA ARG A 350 20.10 21.27 3.09
C ARG A 350 19.10 21.88 4.07
N ASN A 351 19.18 23.20 4.23
CA ASN A 351 18.22 24.02 4.99
C ASN A 351 17.96 23.55 6.45
N ALA A 352 18.89 22.82 7.05
CA ALA A 352 18.79 22.36 8.43
C ALA A 352 18.88 23.55 9.40
N SER A 353 18.00 23.58 10.41
CA SER A 353 18.16 24.51 11.53
C SER A 353 19.35 24.12 12.40
N VAL A 354 20.07 25.12 12.92
CA VAL A 354 21.19 24.92 13.87
C VAL A 354 20.79 24.17 15.14
N LYS A 355 19.48 24.18 15.50
CA LYS A 355 18.96 23.48 16.69
C LYS A 355 18.79 21.97 16.46
N VAL A 356 18.63 21.56 15.21
CA VAL A 356 18.35 20.18 14.80
C VAL A 356 19.21 19.83 13.58
N PRO A 357 20.54 19.92 13.68
CA PRO A 357 21.42 19.71 12.54
C PRO A 357 21.34 18.26 12.04
N ASN A 358 21.73 18.04 10.79
CA ASN A 358 22.02 16.69 10.33
C ASN A 358 23.39 16.24 10.84
N ILE A 359 23.56 14.93 10.95
CA ILE A 359 24.83 14.26 11.17
C ILE A 359 25.38 13.87 9.81
N LEU A 360 26.59 14.33 9.50
CA LEU A 360 27.28 13.95 8.28
C LEU A 360 27.88 12.54 8.45
N TYR A 361 27.57 11.67 7.50
CA TYR A 361 28.08 10.31 7.46
C TYR A 361 29.61 10.30 7.27
N PRO A 362 30.36 9.67 8.20
CA PRO A 362 31.82 9.65 8.11
C PRO A 362 32.30 8.81 6.94
N ALA A 363 33.16 9.37 6.09
CA ALA A 363 33.65 8.71 4.88
C ALA A 363 34.43 7.39 5.14
N ASN A 364 35.00 7.24 6.34
CA ASN A 364 35.76 6.05 6.75
C ASN A 364 34.92 5.00 7.50
N GLN A 365 33.62 5.24 7.68
CA GLN A 365 32.75 4.31 8.37
C GLN A 365 32.07 3.37 7.37
N LYS A 366 31.90 2.12 7.77
CA LYS A 366 31.11 1.15 7.03
C LYS A 366 29.64 1.29 7.41
N LEU A 367 28.74 1.23 6.43
CA LEU A 367 27.31 1.37 6.70
C LEU A 367 26.71 0.09 7.32
N ILE A 368 26.93 -1.06 6.67
CA ILE A 368 26.42 -2.37 7.10
C ILE A 368 27.59 -3.23 7.61
N ALA A 369 27.42 -3.86 8.75
CA ALA A 369 28.38 -4.81 9.32
C ALA A 369 28.45 -6.10 8.48
N GLY A 370 29.63 -6.74 8.41
CA GLY A 370 29.82 -7.93 7.57
C GLY A 370 29.88 -7.62 6.07
N SER A 371 29.85 -8.64 5.21
CA SER A 371 30.04 -8.49 3.75
C SER A 371 28.75 -8.54 2.92
N THR A 372 27.60 -8.73 3.57
CA THR A 372 26.30 -8.90 2.91
C THR A 372 25.33 -7.81 3.38
N ASP A 373 24.45 -7.39 2.48
CA ASP A 373 23.40 -6.42 2.81
C ASP A 373 22.23 -7.08 3.59
N GLU A 374 22.10 -8.40 3.50
CA GLU A 374 21.08 -9.20 4.17
C GLU A 374 21.72 -10.35 4.97
N GLY A 375 21.06 -10.77 6.05
CA GLY A 375 21.44 -11.94 6.85
C GLY A 375 21.60 -11.68 8.34
N VAL A 376 22.38 -12.55 9.00
CA VAL A 376 22.58 -12.50 10.45
C VAL A 376 23.62 -11.44 10.80
N CYS A 377 23.35 -10.65 11.84
CA CYS A 377 24.27 -9.65 12.32
C CYS A 377 25.54 -10.26 12.90
N ASP A 378 26.69 -9.92 12.31
CA ASP A 378 27.99 -10.20 12.91
C ASP A 378 28.27 -9.21 14.03
N VAL A 379 27.93 -9.60 15.26
CA VAL A 379 28.16 -8.81 16.46
C VAL A 379 29.64 -8.70 16.84
N ALA A 380 30.51 -9.55 16.29
CA ALA A 380 31.95 -9.53 16.56
C ALA A 380 32.71 -8.52 15.67
N SER A 381 32.21 -8.23 14.46
CA SER A 381 32.73 -7.16 13.60
C SER A 381 32.73 -5.82 14.33
N LYS A 382 33.86 -5.12 14.43
CA LYS A 382 33.88 -3.78 15.05
C LYS A 382 33.38 -2.65 14.13
N ASP A 383 33.20 -2.96 12.85
CA ASP A 383 32.83 -1.99 11.82
C ASP A 383 31.38 -2.19 11.34
N GLY A 384 30.71 -1.11 10.96
CA GLY A 384 29.31 -1.11 10.50
C GLY A 384 28.37 -0.39 11.46
N LEU A 385 27.58 0.58 10.98
CA LEU A 385 26.54 1.26 11.76
C LEU A 385 25.27 0.43 11.93
N LEU A 386 24.97 -0.42 10.95
CA LEU A 386 23.76 -1.23 10.89
C LEU A 386 24.13 -2.71 10.76
N CYS A 387 23.33 -3.59 11.34
CA CYS A 387 23.31 -5.00 10.99
C CYS A 387 22.74 -5.17 9.57
N PRO A 388 23.09 -6.25 8.84
CA PRO A 388 22.39 -6.64 7.61
C PRO A 388 20.87 -6.71 7.82
N PHE A 389 20.10 -6.48 6.76
CA PHE A 389 18.64 -6.61 6.79
C PHE A 389 18.27 -8.04 7.17
N ASN A 390 17.32 -8.17 8.09
CA ASN A 390 16.79 -9.46 8.47
C ASN A 390 15.29 -9.35 8.73
N THR A 391 14.55 -10.36 8.28
CA THR A 391 13.16 -10.56 8.66
C THR A 391 13.13 -11.51 9.85
N PRO A 392 12.70 -11.04 11.04
CA PRO A 392 12.57 -11.91 12.21
C PRO A 392 11.69 -13.12 11.92
N LYS A 393 11.93 -14.20 12.64
CA LYS A 393 11.03 -15.36 12.64
C LYS A 393 9.62 -14.88 13.00
N ASP A 394 8.63 -15.42 12.29
CA ASP A 394 7.21 -15.13 12.48
C ASP A 394 6.78 -13.69 12.12
N SER A 395 7.68 -12.86 11.57
CA SER A 395 7.34 -11.57 10.94
C SER A 395 7.36 -11.69 9.42
N PHE A 396 6.59 -10.86 8.72
CA PHE A 396 6.74 -10.69 7.27
C PHE A 396 7.47 -9.40 6.86
N LEU A 397 7.68 -8.48 7.79
CA LEU A 397 8.48 -7.28 7.60
C LEU A 397 9.82 -7.42 8.34
N GLY A 398 10.90 -7.13 7.64
CA GLY A 398 12.24 -7.05 8.21
C GLY A 398 12.70 -5.61 8.44
N PHE A 399 13.88 -5.47 9.03
CA PHE A 399 14.49 -4.17 9.30
C PHE A 399 16.02 -4.26 9.36
N PHE A 400 16.67 -3.11 9.20
CA PHE A 400 18.07 -2.93 9.58
C PHE A 400 18.15 -2.58 11.07
N LYS A 401 18.89 -3.35 11.85
CA LYS A 401 19.09 -3.07 13.27
C LYS A 401 20.29 -2.14 13.48
N PRO A 402 20.16 -1.01 14.21
CA PRO A 402 21.31 -0.20 14.61
C PRO A 402 22.30 -0.98 15.49
N ARG A 403 23.59 -0.65 15.40
CA ARG A 403 24.67 -1.27 16.17
C ARG A 403 25.23 -0.36 17.26
#